data_AF-A0A4V3G829-F1
#
_entry.id   AF-A0A4V3G829-F1
#
_cell.length_a   1.000
_cell.length_b   1.000
_cell.length_c   1.000
_cell.angle_alpha   90.00
_cell.angle_beta   90.00
_cell.angle_gamma   90.00
#
_symmetry.space_group_name_H-M   'P 1'
#
loop_
_entity.id
_entity.type
_entity.pdbx_description
1 polymer ?
#
loop_
_entity_poly.entity_id
_entity_poly.type
_entity_poly.pdbx_seq_one_letter_code
_entity_poly.pdbx_strand_id
1 'polypeptide(L)'
;MPEKSGTVLEQKAAGVLVGSAVGDAIGGAVEGWTPEAIRERHGGWVTGIVGPWYDDWRTARPIAPYHKGDGHITDDTLMTHALVEVYDERRAHLDAYAVAESLVPKMLNGTRWIPELEADALLLQRVFLAEKWLVARLHYGHVDPREAGVGNIVNCGAAMYMAPVGVANAGDPEGAYAEALDVAGAHQSSYGREAAGVFAAAVAAAMIPGATPASAVESAIGLAKDGTRRAVEAVAEAADGITDWEQAIPLLRKAIEPYDTVGPDYRNLSMDARRPSRTKAIEELPVALGFVLVSEGDVRRAVLGGTNYGRDADSIASMAGAITGALSGRDGVPEDWATEIAEASKTDLEQPGRVMASVAVELRDADARRWARRNDVLETLTR
;
A
#
# COMPACT_ATOMS: atom_id res chain seq x y z
N MET A 1 23.54 25.00 -3.26
CA MET A 1 22.59 23.87 -3.24
C MET A 1 21.36 24.39 -2.52
N PRO A 2 20.17 24.33 -3.10
CA PRO A 2 18.98 24.80 -2.39
C PRO A 2 18.88 23.99 -1.09
N GLU A 3 18.62 24.67 0.03
CA GLU A 3 18.34 24.00 1.31
C GLU A 3 17.20 23.02 1.09
N LYS A 4 17.45 21.73 1.30
CA LYS A 4 16.39 20.73 1.30
C LYS A 4 15.39 21.13 2.38
N SER A 5 14.16 21.47 2.00
CA SER A 5 13.15 21.89 2.97
C SER A 5 12.66 20.69 3.76
N GLY A 6 12.96 20.62 5.06
CA GLY A 6 12.45 19.60 5.98
C GLY A 6 13.51 18.63 6.50
N THR A 7 13.15 17.94 7.59
CA THR A 7 13.96 16.90 8.22
C THR A 7 14.03 15.63 7.36
N VAL A 8 14.99 14.73 7.64
CA VAL A 8 15.08 13.42 6.96
C VAL A 8 13.80 12.61 7.14
N LEU A 9 13.14 12.70 8.30
CA LEU A 9 11.88 12.02 8.56
C LEU A 9 10.75 12.56 7.67
N GLU A 10 10.60 13.89 7.57
CA GLU A 10 9.61 14.51 6.69
C GLU A 10 9.85 14.16 5.22
N GLN A 11 11.11 14.17 4.79
CA GLN A 11 11.49 13.82 3.42
C GLN A 11 11.16 12.36 3.09
N LYS A 12 11.48 11.42 4.00
CA LYS A 12 11.15 10.00 3.80
C LYS A 12 9.64 9.74 3.89
N ALA A 13 8.95 10.35 4.85
CA ALA A 13 7.49 10.22 4.97
C ALA A 13 6.76 10.77 3.74
N ALA A 14 7.11 11.98 3.28
CA ALA A 14 6.58 12.51 2.02
C ALA A 14 6.93 11.61 0.82
N GLY A 15 8.14 11.06 0.77
CA GLY A 15 8.52 10.06 -0.24
C GLY A 15 7.61 8.84 -0.25
N VAL A 16 7.28 8.27 0.92
CA VAL A 16 6.35 7.14 1.05
C VAL A 16 4.97 7.46 0.48
N LEU A 17 4.36 8.56 0.94
CA LEU A 17 2.98 8.88 0.60
C LEU A 17 2.84 9.36 -0.86
N VAL A 18 3.77 10.19 -1.35
CA VAL A 18 3.77 10.62 -2.75
C VAL A 18 4.14 9.47 -3.68
N GLY A 19 5.13 8.64 -3.34
CA GLY A 19 5.52 7.49 -4.14
C GLY A 19 4.40 6.45 -4.26
N SER A 20 3.65 6.22 -3.17
CA SER A 20 2.44 5.40 -3.17
C SER A 20 1.37 5.94 -4.11
N ALA A 21 1.04 7.23 -4.01
CA ALA A 21 0.01 7.85 -4.86
C ALA A 21 0.40 7.91 -6.34
N VAL A 22 1.69 8.12 -6.63
CA VAL A 22 2.24 8.06 -8.00
C VAL A 22 2.11 6.66 -8.58
N GLY A 23 2.44 5.63 -7.80
CA GLY A 23 2.26 4.24 -8.20
C GLY A 23 0.80 3.89 -8.47
N ASP A 24 -0.09 4.27 -7.56
CA ASP A 24 -1.53 4.09 -7.66
C ASP A 24 -2.11 4.70 -8.96
N ALA A 25 -1.86 6.00 -9.20
CA ALA A 25 -2.44 6.69 -10.35
C ALA A 25 -1.92 6.17 -11.71
N ILE A 26 -0.62 5.85 -11.82
CA ILE A 26 -0.05 5.32 -13.06
C ILE A 26 -0.47 3.86 -13.28
N GLY A 27 -0.40 3.04 -12.24
CA GLY A 27 -0.80 1.63 -12.28
C GLY A 27 -2.28 1.45 -12.56
N GLY A 28 -3.14 2.31 -12.01
CA GLY A 28 -4.59 2.24 -12.15
C GLY A 28 -5.06 2.28 -13.60
N ALA A 29 -4.35 3.01 -14.48
CA ALA A 29 -4.71 3.13 -15.90
C ALA A 29 -4.69 1.79 -16.67
N VAL A 30 -3.92 0.82 -16.18
CA VAL A 30 -3.72 -0.51 -16.81
C VAL A 30 -4.18 -1.67 -15.93
N GLU A 31 -4.84 -1.39 -14.81
CA GLU A 31 -5.37 -2.40 -13.90
C GLU A 31 -6.28 -3.41 -14.64
N GLY A 32 -6.03 -4.68 -14.37
CA GLY A 32 -6.76 -5.83 -14.88
C GLY A 32 -6.29 -6.34 -16.23
N TRP A 33 -5.22 -5.80 -16.80
CA TRP A 33 -4.71 -6.20 -18.12
C TRP A 33 -3.38 -6.94 -18.04
N THR A 34 -3.07 -7.74 -19.08
CA THR A 34 -1.79 -8.46 -19.15
C THR A 34 -0.70 -7.55 -19.72
N PRO A 35 0.60 -7.84 -19.46
CA PRO A 35 1.71 -7.13 -20.07
C PRO A 35 1.61 -7.04 -21.60
N GLU A 36 1.14 -8.09 -22.27
CA GLU A 36 0.97 -8.12 -23.73
C GLU A 36 -0.13 -7.16 -24.19
N ALA A 37 -1.28 -7.14 -23.51
CA ALA A 37 -2.38 -6.23 -23.83
C ALA A 37 -1.99 -4.77 -23.62
N ILE A 38 -1.24 -4.48 -22.55
CA ILE A 38 -0.70 -3.14 -22.27
C ILE A 38 0.20 -2.70 -23.43
N ARG A 39 1.13 -3.56 -23.85
CA ARG A 39 2.05 -3.26 -24.95
C ARG A 39 1.32 -3.05 -26.27
N GLU A 40 0.34 -3.88 -26.57
CA GLU A 40 -0.48 -3.75 -27.77
C GLU A 40 -1.24 -2.42 -27.78
N ARG A 41 -1.89 -2.07 -26.68
CA ARG A 41 -2.67 -0.83 -26.55
C ARG A 41 -1.82 0.42 -26.75
N HIS A 42 -0.65 0.47 -26.09
CA HIS A 42 0.16 1.69 -26.03
C HIS A 42 1.28 1.73 -27.08
N GLY A 43 1.39 0.70 -27.94
CA GLY A 43 2.49 0.60 -28.91
C GLY A 43 3.87 0.39 -28.27
N GLY A 44 3.91 -0.10 -27.03
CA GLY A 44 5.09 -0.16 -26.19
C GLY A 44 4.71 -0.21 -24.71
N TRP A 45 5.70 -0.14 -23.83
CA TRP A 45 5.44 -0.07 -22.39
C TRP A 45 4.90 1.30 -21.97
N VAL A 46 4.08 1.31 -20.92
CA VAL A 46 3.72 2.54 -20.23
C VAL A 46 4.97 3.14 -19.60
N THR A 47 5.20 4.44 -19.81
CA THR A 47 6.39 5.16 -19.33
C THR A 47 6.04 6.40 -18.50
N GLY A 48 4.78 6.54 -18.10
CA GLY A 48 4.25 7.67 -17.33
C GLY A 48 2.72 7.64 -17.31
N ILE A 49 2.10 8.79 -17.07
CA ILE A 49 0.65 8.95 -17.03
C ILE A 49 0.07 8.70 -18.42
N VAL A 50 -0.99 7.88 -18.48
CA VAL A 50 -1.73 7.57 -19.71
C VAL A 50 -3.23 7.67 -19.42
N GLY A 51 -4.02 7.91 -20.48
CA GLY A 51 -5.47 7.99 -20.38
C GLY A 51 -6.13 6.64 -20.04
N PRO A 52 -7.44 6.66 -19.74
CA PRO A 52 -8.15 5.49 -19.28
C PRO A 52 -8.18 4.37 -20.30
N TRP A 53 -8.39 3.14 -19.81
CA TRP A 53 -8.51 1.98 -20.70
C TRP A 53 -9.75 2.05 -21.61
N TYR A 54 -10.83 2.68 -21.16
CA TYR A 54 -12.04 2.83 -21.96
C TYR A 54 -12.34 4.33 -22.14
N ASP A 55 -12.43 4.79 -23.38
CA ASP A 55 -12.84 6.17 -23.68
C ASP A 55 -14.26 6.43 -23.12
N ASP A 56 -15.12 5.41 -23.12
CA ASP A 56 -16.47 5.42 -22.56
C ASP A 56 -16.53 4.83 -21.13
N TRP A 57 -15.51 5.08 -20.31
CA TRP A 57 -15.35 4.53 -18.94
C TRP A 57 -16.61 4.60 -18.07
N ARG A 58 -17.42 5.66 -18.21
CA ARG A 58 -18.69 5.86 -17.45
C ARG A 58 -19.69 4.73 -17.64
N THR A 59 -19.64 4.05 -18.78
CA THR A 59 -20.58 2.98 -19.14
C THR A 59 -19.91 1.64 -19.42
N ALA A 60 -18.60 1.63 -19.69
CA ALA A 60 -17.85 0.41 -20.05
C ALA A 60 -17.89 -0.67 -18.95
N ARG A 61 -17.95 -0.27 -17.68
CA ARG A 61 -18.03 -1.18 -16.52
C ARG A 61 -19.13 -0.73 -15.55
N PRO A 62 -20.39 -1.15 -15.73
CA PRO A 62 -21.51 -0.64 -14.93
C PRO A 62 -21.37 -0.80 -13.40
N ILE A 63 -20.66 -1.83 -12.94
CA ILE A 63 -20.40 -2.05 -11.50
C ILE A 63 -19.22 -1.23 -10.95
N ALA A 64 -18.34 -0.74 -11.83
CA ALA A 64 -17.14 0.01 -11.50
C ALA A 64 -16.85 1.07 -12.60
N PRO A 65 -17.74 2.06 -12.79
CA PRO A 65 -17.64 3.04 -13.86
C PRO A 65 -16.63 4.13 -13.47
N TYR A 66 -15.36 3.75 -13.38
CA TYR A 66 -14.30 4.56 -12.79
C TYR A 66 -13.36 5.10 -13.86
N HIS A 67 -13.04 6.39 -13.78
CA HIS A 67 -12.07 7.05 -14.64
C HIS A 67 -10.64 6.75 -14.18
N LYS A 68 -10.20 5.49 -14.32
CA LYS A 68 -8.83 5.07 -14.03
C LYS A 68 -7.89 5.44 -15.18
N GLY A 69 -7.04 6.43 -14.99
CA GLY A 69 -6.18 7.04 -16.02
C GLY A 69 -6.05 8.55 -15.81
N ASP A 70 -5.35 9.24 -16.71
CA ASP A 70 -5.21 10.72 -16.71
C ASP A 70 -4.71 11.32 -15.38
N GLY A 71 -3.93 10.54 -14.61
CA GLY A 71 -3.35 10.99 -13.34
C GLY A 71 -4.33 10.94 -12.16
N HIS A 72 -5.47 10.26 -12.30
CA HIS A 72 -6.39 10.03 -11.19
C HIS A 72 -5.88 8.97 -10.22
N ILE A 73 -5.73 9.34 -8.95
CA ILE A 73 -5.52 8.39 -7.85
C ILE A 73 -6.75 7.51 -7.64
N THR A 74 -6.53 6.35 -7.03
CA THR A 74 -7.53 5.31 -6.82
C THR A 74 -7.75 5.01 -5.32
N ASP A 75 -8.22 3.82 -4.92
CA ASP A 75 -8.78 3.57 -3.57
C ASP A 75 -7.66 3.34 -2.60
N ASP A 76 -6.55 2.82 -3.10
CA ASP A 76 -5.26 2.78 -2.46
C ASP A 76 -4.92 4.14 -1.84
N THR A 77 -4.85 5.21 -2.63
CA THR A 77 -4.51 6.55 -2.09
C THR A 77 -5.64 7.13 -1.25
N LEU A 78 -6.90 6.98 -1.66
CA LEU A 78 -8.03 7.53 -0.90
C LEU A 78 -8.16 6.90 0.50
N MET A 79 -7.97 5.58 0.61
CA MET A 79 -7.94 4.85 1.89
C MET A 79 -6.67 5.19 2.68
N THR A 80 -5.53 5.37 2.00
CA THR A 80 -4.29 5.82 2.63
C THR A 80 -4.48 7.19 3.29
N HIS A 81 -5.03 8.17 2.57
CA HIS A 81 -5.32 9.50 3.10
C HIS A 81 -6.32 9.43 4.27
N ALA A 82 -7.37 8.59 4.15
CA ALA A 82 -8.31 8.39 5.25
C ALA A 82 -7.64 7.78 6.50
N LEU A 83 -6.68 6.87 6.35
CA LEU A 83 -5.90 6.36 7.48
C LEU A 83 -4.98 7.42 8.08
N VAL A 84 -4.34 8.26 7.26
CA VAL A 84 -3.55 9.41 7.74
C VAL A 84 -4.42 10.37 8.56
N GLU A 85 -5.66 10.66 8.11
CA GLU A 85 -6.62 11.47 8.86
C GLU A 85 -6.98 10.84 10.22
N VAL A 86 -7.00 9.51 10.35
CA VAL A 86 -7.21 8.82 11.63
C VAL A 86 -6.00 9.00 12.55
N TYR A 87 -4.78 8.87 12.03
CA TYR A 87 -3.57 9.15 12.79
C TYR A 87 -3.48 10.61 13.25
N ASP A 88 -3.84 11.55 12.37
CA ASP A 88 -3.86 12.98 12.66
C ASP A 88 -4.81 13.31 13.81
N GLU A 89 -6.01 12.70 13.78
CA GLU A 89 -7.04 12.85 14.80
C GLU A 89 -6.64 12.21 16.14
N ARG A 90 -6.09 11.00 16.11
CA ARG A 90 -5.86 10.20 17.32
C ARG A 90 -4.52 10.43 17.99
N ARG A 91 -3.48 10.77 17.22
CA ARG A 91 -2.08 10.92 17.71
C ARG A 91 -1.63 9.74 18.59
N ALA A 92 -2.01 8.53 18.20
CA ALA A 92 -1.75 7.29 18.93
C ALA A 92 -1.54 6.12 17.94
N HIS A 93 -0.86 5.06 18.38
CA HIS A 93 -0.85 3.79 17.68
C HIS A 93 -2.30 3.30 17.52
N LEU A 94 -2.62 2.81 16.34
CA LEU A 94 -3.96 2.39 15.96
C LEU A 94 -4.15 0.90 16.18
N ASP A 95 -5.40 0.50 16.36
CA ASP A 95 -5.83 -0.89 16.47
C ASP A 95 -7.12 -1.08 15.66
N ALA A 96 -7.68 -2.29 15.70
CA ALA A 96 -8.96 -2.56 15.05
C ALA A 96 -10.10 -1.62 15.52
N TYR A 97 -10.05 -1.09 16.75
CA TYR A 97 -11.09 -0.20 17.28
C TYR A 97 -10.98 1.20 16.65
N ALA A 98 -9.77 1.69 16.40
CA ALA A 98 -9.58 2.92 15.63
C ALA A 98 -10.19 2.84 14.22
N VAL A 99 -10.17 1.66 13.59
CA VAL A 99 -10.86 1.44 12.32
C VAL A 99 -12.37 1.59 12.47
N ALA A 100 -12.96 0.95 13.48
CA ALA A 100 -14.41 1.00 13.72
C ALA A 100 -14.91 2.39 14.14
N GLU A 101 -14.14 3.09 14.97
CA GLU A 101 -14.53 4.34 15.61
C GLU A 101 -14.13 5.60 14.83
N SER A 102 -13.14 5.52 13.92
CA SER A 102 -12.67 6.68 13.14
C SER A 102 -12.64 6.42 11.64
N LEU A 103 -12.04 5.33 11.14
CA LEU A 103 -11.96 5.09 9.69
C LEU A 103 -13.33 4.84 9.06
N VAL A 104 -14.12 3.92 9.61
CA VAL A 104 -15.48 3.60 9.12
C VAL A 104 -16.41 4.82 9.13
N PRO A 105 -16.43 5.66 10.19
CA PRO A 105 -17.15 6.92 10.15
C PRO A 105 -16.70 7.86 9.02
N LYS A 106 -15.40 7.97 8.71
CA LYS A 106 -14.91 8.76 7.56
C LYS A 106 -15.31 8.15 6.21
N MET A 107 -15.51 6.84 6.13
CA MET A 107 -16.03 6.19 4.92
C MET A 107 -17.51 6.51 4.67
N LEU A 108 -18.29 6.65 5.74
CA LEU A 108 -19.73 6.83 5.72
C LEU A 108 -20.18 8.29 5.72
N ASN A 109 -19.36 9.18 6.28
CA ASN A 109 -19.72 10.57 6.53
C ASN A 109 -18.70 11.51 5.89
N GLY A 110 -19.22 12.65 5.40
CA GLY A 110 -18.41 13.63 4.70
C GLY A 110 -18.21 13.25 3.24
N THR A 111 -18.52 14.18 2.35
CA THR A 111 -18.21 14.06 0.93
C THR A 111 -16.81 14.62 0.67
N ARG A 112 -16.07 13.98 -0.23
CA ARG A 112 -14.81 14.50 -0.76
C ARG A 112 -14.80 14.33 -2.27
N TRP A 113 -13.97 15.11 -2.94
CA TRP A 113 -13.72 14.92 -4.36
C TRP A 113 -13.11 13.52 -4.58
N ILE A 114 -13.76 12.71 -5.42
CA ILE A 114 -13.27 11.39 -5.83
C ILE A 114 -12.87 11.48 -7.31
N PRO A 115 -11.57 11.47 -7.64
CA PRO A 115 -11.09 11.69 -9.01
C PRO A 115 -11.73 10.75 -10.05
N GLU A 116 -11.76 9.45 -9.77
CA GLU A 116 -12.34 8.46 -10.69
C GLU A 116 -13.86 8.56 -10.89
N LEU A 117 -14.58 9.24 -9.99
CA LEU A 117 -16.01 9.54 -10.16
C LEU A 117 -16.23 10.92 -10.79
N GLU A 118 -15.20 11.75 -10.83
CA GLU A 118 -15.25 13.17 -11.18
C GLU A 118 -16.37 13.91 -10.42
N ALA A 119 -16.56 13.57 -9.14
CA ALA A 119 -17.64 14.08 -8.32
C ALA A 119 -17.28 14.08 -6.82
N ASP A 120 -17.96 14.95 -6.07
CA ASP A 120 -18.00 14.85 -4.62
C ASP A 120 -18.88 13.66 -4.21
N ALA A 121 -18.28 12.72 -3.49
CA ALA A 121 -18.91 11.46 -3.11
C ALA A 121 -18.43 10.98 -1.74
N LEU A 122 -19.14 10.00 -1.18
CA LEU A 122 -18.64 9.27 -0.02
C LEU A 122 -17.51 8.34 -0.46
N LEU A 123 -16.48 8.20 0.37
CA LEU A 123 -15.41 7.23 0.13
C LEU A 123 -15.97 5.82 -0.09
N LEU A 124 -17.02 5.45 0.67
CA LEU A 124 -17.72 4.18 0.52
C LEU A 124 -18.25 3.91 -0.89
N GLN A 125 -18.62 4.94 -1.66
CA GLN A 125 -19.18 4.75 -3.01
C GLN A 125 -18.13 4.26 -3.99
N ARG A 126 -16.88 4.71 -3.81
CA ARG A 126 -15.77 4.33 -4.68
C ARG A 126 -15.22 2.95 -4.32
N VAL A 127 -14.80 2.75 -3.07
CA VAL A 127 -13.96 1.61 -2.69
C VAL A 127 -14.52 0.25 -3.11
N PHE A 128 -13.63 -0.72 -3.28
CA PHE A 128 -14.00 -2.08 -3.66
C PHE A 128 -14.84 -2.79 -2.59
N LEU A 129 -15.38 -3.97 -2.94
CA LEU A 129 -16.30 -4.73 -2.09
C LEU A 129 -15.63 -5.18 -0.78
N ALA A 130 -14.32 -5.40 -0.79
CA ALA A 130 -13.56 -5.79 0.39
C ALA A 130 -13.56 -4.67 1.44
N GLU A 131 -13.44 -3.40 1.03
CA GLU A 131 -13.47 -2.24 1.92
C GLU A 131 -14.90 -1.95 2.36
N LYS A 132 -15.89 -2.14 1.48
CA LYS A 132 -17.32 -2.08 1.86
C LYS A 132 -17.68 -3.07 2.97
N TRP A 133 -16.93 -4.17 3.10
CA TRP A 133 -17.06 -5.13 4.21
C TRP A 133 -16.81 -4.49 5.58
N LEU A 134 -15.89 -3.53 5.69
CA LEU A 134 -15.64 -2.80 6.94
C LEU A 134 -16.94 -2.17 7.44
N VAL A 135 -17.63 -1.44 6.57
CA VAL A 135 -18.91 -0.81 6.87
C VAL A 135 -19.98 -1.87 7.18
N ALA A 136 -20.08 -2.91 6.36
CA ALA A 136 -21.07 -3.96 6.57
C ALA A 136 -20.91 -4.67 7.93
N ARG A 137 -19.68 -4.96 8.35
CA ARG A 137 -19.40 -5.72 9.58
C ARG A 137 -19.38 -4.84 10.83
N LEU A 138 -18.73 -3.68 10.76
CA LEU A 138 -18.49 -2.83 11.92
C LEU A 138 -19.69 -1.91 12.19
N HIS A 139 -20.19 -1.23 11.16
CA HIS A 139 -21.26 -0.26 11.33
C HIS A 139 -22.64 -0.92 11.41
N TYR A 140 -22.95 -1.84 10.49
CA TYR A 140 -24.27 -2.49 10.45
C TYR A 140 -24.31 -3.82 11.19
N GLY A 141 -23.22 -4.59 11.13
CA GLY A 141 -23.12 -5.89 11.78
C GLY A 141 -22.77 -5.84 13.27
N HIS A 142 -22.24 -4.70 13.75
CA HIS A 142 -21.75 -4.52 15.12
C HIS A 142 -20.83 -5.65 15.61
N VAL A 143 -20.04 -6.22 14.69
CA VAL A 143 -19.10 -7.30 14.98
C VAL A 143 -17.93 -6.73 15.79
N ASP A 144 -17.33 -7.55 16.67
CA ASP A 144 -16.08 -7.17 17.35
C ASP A 144 -15.03 -6.75 16.30
N PRO A 145 -14.43 -5.54 16.43
CA PRO A 145 -13.47 -5.06 15.46
C PRO A 145 -12.30 -6.01 15.22
N ARG A 146 -11.84 -6.78 16.22
CA ARG A 146 -10.70 -7.70 16.07
C ARG A 146 -11.01 -8.92 15.18
N GLU A 147 -12.29 -9.22 14.98
CA GLU A 147 -12.77 -10.36 14.20
C GLU A 147 -13.51 -9.94 12.92
N ALA A 148 -13.70 -8.64 12.69
CA ALA A 148 -14.54 -8.13 11.61
C ALA A 148 -14.01 -8.52 10.22
N GLY A 149 -12.70 -8.65 10.04
CA GLY A 149 -12.08 -9.09 8.79
C GLY A 149 -12.31 -10.58 8.44
N VAL A 150 -12.76 -11.40 9.40
CA VAL A 150 -13.08 -12.82 9.14
C VAL A 150 -14.31 -12.92 8.24
N GLY A 151 -14.19 -13.74 7.19
CA GLY A 151 -15.25 -13.96 6.19
C GLY A 151 -15.23 -12.96 5.02
N ASN A 152 -14.31 -11.99 5.03
CA ASN A 152 -14.14 -11.08 3.90
C ASN A 152 -13.51 -11.78 2.68
N ILE A 153 -13.59 -11.11 1.55
CA ILE A 153 -12.86 -11.39 0.32
C ILE A 153 -11.36 -11.16 0.60
N VAL A 154 -10.55 -12.23 0.58
CA VAL A 154 -9.11 -12.10 0.86
C VAL A 154 -8.42 -11.49 -0.36
N ASN A 155 -8.03 -10.21 -0.25
CA ASN A 155 -7.32 -9.45 -1.29
C ASN A 155 -6.28 -8.50 -0.65
N CYS A 156 -5.60 -7.70 -1.48
CA CYS A 156 -4.64 -6.68 -1.08
C CYS A 156 -5.26 -5.48 -0.34
N GLY A 157 -6.58 -5.41 -0.21
CA GLY A 157 -7.31 -4.20 0.20
C GLY A 157 -6.88 -3.60 1.54
N ALA A 158 -6.42 -4.41 2.50
CA ALA A 158 -5.83 -3.87 3.73
C ALA A 158 -4.36 -3.46 3.56
N ALA A 159 -3.59 -4.15 2.71
CA ALA A 159 -2.19 -3.86 2.46
C ALA A 159 -2.02 -2.55 1.69
N MET A 160 -2.87 -2.28 0.68
CA MET A 160 -2.73 -1.13 -0.21
C MET A 160 -2.70 0.23 0.50
N TYR A 161 -3.32 0.34 1.69
CA TYR A 161 -3.35 1.57 2.49
C TYR A 161 -2.49 1.54 3.77
N MET A 162 -1.64 0.53 3.96
CA MET A 162 -0.92 0.33 5.23
C MET A 162 0.42 1.08 5.34
N ALA A 163 0.82 1.81 4.30
CA ALA A 163 2.04 2.61 4.31
C ALA A 163 2.14 3.61 5.49
N PRO A 164 1.06 4.31 5.92
CA PRO A 164 1.10 5.18 7.10
C PRO A 164 1.49 4.45 8.39
N VAL A 165 1.11 3.19 8.56
CA VAL A 165 1.52 2.40 9.75
C VAL A 165 3.03 2.17 9.77
N GLY A 166 3.63 1.96 8.60
CA GLY A 166 5.08 1.88 8.46
C GLY A 166 5.78 3.20 8.82
N VAL A 167 5.20 4.35 8.45
CA VAL A 167 5.74 5.67 8.82
C VAL A 167 5.56 5.96 10.32
N ALA A 168 4.41 5.60 10.90
CA ALA A 168 4.13 5.73 12.33
C ALA A 168 5.16 4.99 13.20
N ASN A 169 5.66 3.86 12.70
CA ASN A 169 6.67 3.02 13.34
C ASN A 169 8.04 3.15 12.64
N ALA A 170 8.40 4.34 12.15
CA ALA A 170 9.66 4.56 11.43
C ALA A 170 10.88 4.06 12.23
N GLY A 171 11.56 3.04 11.71
CA GLY A 171 12.70 2.39 12.37
C GLY A 171 12.38 1.22 13.30
N ASP A 172 11.11 0.82 13.42
CA ASP A 172 10.65 -0.35 14.18
C ASP A 172 9.77 -1.27 13.30
N PRO A 173 10.39 -2.14 12.46
CA PRO A 173 9.65 -3.05 11.59
C PRO A 173 8.75 -4.04 12.35
N GLU A 174 9.18 -4.52 13.51
CA GLU A 174 8.42 -5.40 14.40
C GLU A 174 7.16 -4.71 14.93
N GLY A 175 7.29 -3.46 15.39
CA GLY A 175 6.18 -2.62 15.84
C GLY A 175 5.19 -2.34 14.70
N ALA A 176 5.70 -1.97 13.53
CA ALA A 176 4.90 -1.75 12.32
C ALA A 176 4.08 -2.99 11.94
N TYR A 177 4.73 -4.16 11.93
CA TYR A 177 4.08 -5.44 11.65
C TYR A 177 2.95 -5.72 12.65
N ALA A 178 3.21 -5.55 13.94
CA ALA A 178 2.23 -5.82 15.00
C ALA A 178 1.03 -4.87 14.92
N GLU A 179 1.26 -3.57 14.75
CA GLU A 179 0.20 -2.57 14.63
C GLU A 179 -0.65 -2.80 13.37
N ALA A 180 0.00 -3.01 12.23
CA ALA A 180 -0.69 -3.26 10.97
C ALA A 180 -1.51 -4.54 11.02
N LEU A 181 -1.04 -5.59 11.71
CA LEU A 181 -1.87 -6.78 11.94
C LEU A 181 -3.10 -6.45 12.78
N ASP A 182 -3.01 -5.67 13.85
CA ASP A 182 -4.18 -5.30 14.66
C ASP A 182 -5.18 -4.48 13.83
N VAL A 183 -4.72 -3.39 13.21
CA VAL A 183 -5.49 -2.51 12.32
C VAL A 183 -6.18 -3.31 11.20
N ALA A 184 -5.42 -4.16 10.48
CA ALA A 184 -5.97 -4.98 9.41
C ALA A 184 -6.95 -6.05 9.91
N GLY A 185 -6.95 -6.42 11.20
CA GLY A 185 -7.91 -7.38 11.76
C GLY A 185 -9.38 -6.96 11.59
N ALA A 186 -9.62 -5.65 11.50
CA ALA A 186 -10.94 -5.09 11.20
C ALA A 186 -11.38 -5.32 9.75
N HIS A 187 -10.43 -5.39 8.81
CA HIS A 187 -10.69 -5.41 7.38
C HIS A 187 -10.49 -6.80 6.76
N GLN A 188 -9.38 -7.46 7.08
CA GLN A 188 -8.90 -8.63 6.38
C GLN A 188 -8.59 -9.80 7.32
N SER A 189 -8.44 -10.97 6.72
CA SER A 189 -8.00 -12.19 7.41
C SER A 189 -7.00 -12.94 6.55
N SER A 190 -6.40 -14.01 7.08
CA SER A 190 -5.47 -14.87 6.35
C SER A 190 -4.32 -14.07 5.71
N TYR A 191 -3.90 -14.43 4.49
CA TYR A 191 -2.77 -13.81 3.81
C TYR A 191 -3.03 -12.34 3.40
N GLY A 192 -4.29 -11.88 3.37
CA GLY A 192 -4.62 -10.46 3.20
C GLY A 192 -4.23 -9.61 4.42
N ARG A 193 -4.48 -10.12 5.62
CA ARG A 193 -4.04 -9.50 6.88
C ARG A 193 -2.52 -9.57 7.02
N GLU A 194 -1.95 -10.72 6.70
CA GLU A 194 -0.49 -10.95 6.71
C GLU A 194 0.23 -9.96 5.79
N ALA A 195 -0.26 -9.75 4.57
CA ALA A 195 0.34 -8.84 3.61
C ALA A 195 0.38 -7.39 4.13
N ALA A 196 -0.67 -6.94 4.82
CA ALA A 196 -0.69 -5.61 5.42
C ALA A 196 0.41 -5.43 6.49
N GLY A 197 0.59 -6.45 7.35
CA GLY A 197 1.68 -6.47 8.33
C GLY A 197 3.06 -6.42 7.71
N VAL A 198 3.31 -7.28 6.72
CA VAL A 198 4.61 -7.38 6.03
C VAL A 198 4.92 -6.10 5.25
N PHE A 199 3.93 -5.50 4.58
CA PHE A 199 4.12 -4.24 3.86
C PHE A 199 4.48 -3.09 4.80
N ALA A 200 3.75 -2.92 5.91
CA ALA A 200 4.05 -1.88 6.89
C ALA A 200 5.46 -2.03 7.47
N ALA A 201 5.88 -3.26 7.73
CA ALA A 201 7.23 -3.57 8.20
C ALA A 201 8.31 -3.21 7.17
N ALA A 202 8.07 -3.50 5.89
CA ALA A 202 8.99 -3.13 4.81
C ALA A 202 9.15 -1.61 4.69
N VAL A 203 8.04 -0.86 4.82
CA VAL A 203 8.07 0.61 4.85
C VAL A 203 8.86 1.10 6.08
N ALA A 204 8.56 0.60 7.28
CA ALA A 204 9.27 0.97 8.51
C ALA A 204 10.78 0.67 8.44
N ALA A 205 11.17 -0.44 7.83
CA ALA A 205 12.56 -0.79 7.59
C ALA A 205 13.24 0.18 6.61
N ALA A 206 12.56 0.55 5.51
CA ALA A 206 13.05 1.52 4.54
C ALA A 206 13.20 2.96 5.12
N MET A 207 12.49 3.26 6.21
CA MET A 207 12.63 4.53 6.94
C MET A 207 13.96 4.65 7.70
N ILE A 208 14.67 3.54 7.95
CA ILE A 208 15.96 3.54 8.66
C ILE A 208 17.00 4.30 7.81
N PRO A 209 17.76 5.26 8.39
CA PRO A 209 18.83 5.94 7.67
C PRO A 209 19.87 4.95 7.12
N GLY A 210 20.11 4.99 5.81
CA GLY A 210 21.04 4.08 5.14
C GLY A 210 20.45 2.70 4.79
N ALA A 211 19.14 2.49 4.99
CA ALA A 211 18.45 1.30 4.48
C ALA A 211 18.64 1.15 2.97
N THR A 212 18.70 -0.10 2.52
CA THR A 212 18.79 -0.49 1.11
C THR A 212 17.53 -1.26 0.70
N PRO A 213 17.28 -1.46 -0.60
CA PRO A 213 16.24 -2.37 -1.07
C PRO A 213 16.35 -3.75 -0.43
N ALA A 214 17.57 -4.30 -0.37
CA ALA A 214 17.83 -5.60 0.23
C ALA A 214 17.44 -5.62 1.73
N SER A 215 17.85 -4.62 2.52
CA SER A 215 17.52 -4.62 3.96
C SER A 215 16.02 -4.50 4.21
N ALA A 216 15.30 -3.73 3.40
CA ALA A 216 13.84 -3.59 3.53
C ALA A 216 13.11 -4.92 3.22
N VAL A 217 13.54 -5.63 2.15
CA VAL A 217 12.98 -6.94 1.79
C VAL A 217 13.40 -8.03 2.78
N GLU A 218 14.62 -8.00 3.30
CA GLU A 218 15.05 -8.92 4.36
C GLU A 218 14.21 -8.77 5.63
N SER A 219 13.89 -7.54 6.05
CA SER A 219 12.95 -7.28 7.15
C SER A 219 11.56 -7.86 6.86
N ALA A 220 11.05 -7.68 5.63
CA ALA A 220 9.78 -8.26 5.21
C ALA A 220 9.80 -9.79 5.30
N ILE A 221 10.85 -10.47 4.81
CA ILE A 221 11.02 -11.93 4.89
C ILE A 221 11.11 -12.41 6.33
N GLY A 222 11.85 -11.70 7.19
CA GLY A 222 12.04 -12.06 8.60
C GLY A 222 10.73 -12.06 9.40
N LEU A 223 9.80 -11.17 9.05
CA LEU A 223 8.53 -11.01 9.74
C LEU A 223 7.41 -11.84 9.11
N ALA A 224 7.40 -11.98 7.78
CA ALA A 224 6.39 -12.75 7.06
C ALA A 224 6.27 -14.19 7.55
N LYS A 225 5.05 -14.72 7.46
CA LYS A 225 4.69 -16.10 7.83
C LYS A 225 4.15 -16.87 6.64
N ASP A 226 4.21 -18.20 6.75
CA ASP A 226 3.45 -19.13 5.90
C ASP A 226 3.65 -18.93 4.38
N GLY A 227 2.55 -18.91 3.61
CA GLY A 227 2.56 -18.74 2.16
C GLY A 227 3.12 -17.38 1.73
N THR A 228 2.81 -16.31 2.47
CA THR A 228 3.34 -14.97 2.21
C THR A 228 4.86 -14.97 2.29
N ARG A 229 5.46 -15.56 3.33
CA ARG A 229 6.92 -15.67 3.44
C ARG A 229 7.54 -16.38 2.25
N ARG A 230 7.03 -17.58 1.92
CA ARG A 230 7.56 -18.38 0.80
C ARG A 230 7.41 -17.68 -0.55
N ALA A 231 6.34 -16.91 -0.73
CA ALA A 231 6.12 -16.10 -1.91
C ALA A 231 7.14 -14.96 -2.03
N VAL A 232 7.40 -14.23 -0.94
CA VAL A 232 8.41 -13.16 -0.91
C VAL A 232 9.81 -13.74 -1.14
N GLU A 233 10.17 -14.86 -0.50
CA GLU A 233 11.45 -15.54 -0.72
C GLU A 233 11.63 -15.95 -2.20
N ALA A 234 10.61 -16.57 -2.81
CA ALA A 234 10.66 -17.00 -4.21
C ALA A 234 10.79 -15.82 -5.19
N VAL A 235 10.07 -14.73 -4.95
CA VAL A 235 10.14 -13.54 -5.80
C VAL A 235 11.47 -12.80 -5.61
N ALA A 236 12.00 -12.72 -4.38
CA ALA A 236 13.31 -12.14 -4.11
C ALA A 236 14.44 -12.95 -4.79
N GLU A 237 14.38 -14.29 -4.73
CA GLU A 237 15.32 -15.16 -5.47
C GLU A 237 15.21 -14.95 -6.98
N ALA A 238 13.99 -14.83 -7.51
CA ALA A 238 13.77 -14.58 -8.93
C ALA A 238 14.17 -13.17 -9.40
N ALA A 239 14.31 -12.21 -8.48
CA ALA A 239 14.77 -10.86 -8.75
C ALA A 239 16.31 -10.73 -8.67
N ASP A 240 17.00 -11.70 -8.06
CA ASP A 240 18.44 -11.62 -7.82
C ASP A 240 19.23 -11.44 -9.12
N GLY A 241 20.14 -10.45 -9.11
CA GLY A 241 20.98 -10.10 -10.27
C GLY A 241 20.26 -9.44 -11.45
N ILE A 242 18.95 -9.18 -11.37
CA ILE A 242 18.19 -8.52 -12.44
C ILE A 242 18.02 -7.04 -12.10
N THR A 243 18.39 -6.17 -13.03
CA THR A 243 18.20 -4.72 -12.90
C THR A 243 17.21 -4.16 -13.92
N ASP A 244 16.85 -4.91 -14.95
CA ASP A 244 15.86 -4.47 -15.93
C ASP A 244 14.45 -4.96 -15.54
N TRP A 245 13.56 -4.03 -15.23
CA TRP A 245 12.19 -4.36 -14.83
C TRP A 245 11.40 -5.00 -15.97
N GLU A 246 11.72 -4.70 -17.24
CA GLU A 246 11.07 -5.33 -18.40
C GLU A 246 11.36 -6.84 -18.44
N GLN A 247 12.62 -7.20 -18.18
CA GLN A 247 13.07 -8.60 -18.12
C GLN A 247 12.55 -9.32 -16.87
N ALA A 248 12.35 -8.58 -15.77
CA ALA A 248 11.87 -9.13 -14.51
C ALA A 248 10.41 -9.59 -14.58
N ILE A 249 9.53 -8.89 -15.32
CA ILE A 249 8.07 -9.18 -15.38
C ILE A 249 7.75 -10.68 -15.52
N PRO A 250 8.22 -11.40 -16.57
CA PRO A 250 7.90 -12.82 -16.73
C PRO A 250 8.54 -13.70 -15.65
N LEU A 251 9.67 -13.29 -15.06
CA LEU A 251 10.37 -14.04 -14.01
C LEU A 251 9.63 -13.94 -12.67
N LEU A 252 9.25 -12.73 -12.26
CA LEU A 252 8.48 -12.50 -11.04
C LEU A 252 7.09 -13.15 -11.14
N ARG A 253 6.45 -13.09 -12.32
CA ARG A 253 5.18 -13.79 -12.61
C ARG A 253 5.30 -15.29 -12.38
N LYS A 254 6.34 -15.92 -12.91
CA LYS A 254 6.58 -17.35 -12.73
C LYS A 254 6.87 -17.70 -11.27
N ALA A 255 7.58 -16.84 -10.56
CA ALA A 255 7.92 -17.07 -9.15
C ALA A 255 6.71 -17.01 -8.22
N ILE A 256 5.78 -16.08 -8.46
CA ILE A 256 4.59 -15.90 -7.62
C ILE A 256 3.45 -16.87 -7.97
N GLU A 257 3.43 -17.45 -9.17
CA GLU A 257 2.38 -18.36 -9.67
C GLU A 257 1.98 -19.49 -8.69
N PRO A 258 2.90 -20.19 -7.99
CA PRO A 258 2.51 -21.25 -7.04
C PRO A 258 1.70 -20.74 -5.84
N TYR A 259 1.85 -19.46 -5.49
CA TYR A 259 1.26 -18.81 -4.33
C TYR A 259 0.05 -17.92 -4.68
N ASP A 260 -0.12 -17.60 -5.96
CA ASP A 260 -1.29 -16.91 -6.49
C ASP A 260 -2.56 -17.79 -6.35
N THR A 261 -3.68 -17.12 -6.08
CA THR A 261 -5.03 -17.72 -6.03
C THR A 261 -5.97 -17.17 -7.11
N VAL A 262 -5.67 -16.01 -7.68
CA VAL A 262 -6.44 -15.37 -8.75
C VAL A 262 -6.35 -16.24 -10.01
N GLY A 263 -5.16 -16.75 -10.31
CA GLY A 263 -4.90 -17.65 -11.44
C GLY A 263 -4.35 -16.93 -12.66
N PRO A 264 -4.14 -17.66 -13.78
CA PRO A 264 -3.43 -17.13 -14.94
C PRO A 264 -4.20 -16.00 -15.65
N ASP A 265 -5.53 -16.06 -15.68
CA ASP A 265 -6.39 -15.01 -16.21
C ASP A 265 -6.96 -14.18 -15.06
N TYR A 266 -6.37 -13.00 -14.82
CA TYR A 266 -6.76 -12.12 -13.71
C TYR A 266 -8.24 -11.72 -13.76
N ARG A 267 -8.84 -11.61 -14.95
CA ARG A 267 -10.25 -11.21 -15.12
C ARG A 267 -11.20 -12.40 -15.07
N ASN A 268 -10.68 -13.63 -15.11
CA ASN A 268 -11.43 -14.87 -14.98
C ASN A 268 -10.89 -15.69 -13.81
N LEU A 269 -11.29 -15.27 -12.61
CA LEU A 269 -10.76 -15.76 -11.34
C LEU A 269 -10.91 -17.28 -11.19
N SER A 270 -9.87 -17.90 -10.65
CA SER A 270 -9.87 -19.33 -10.30
C SER A 270 -10.83 -19.62 -9.14
N MET A 271 -11.28 -20.87 -9.02
CA MET A 271 -12.25 -21.28 -7.98
C MET A 271 -11.77 -21.04 -6.55
N ASP A 272 -10.46 -21.04 -6.33
CA ASP A 272 -9.83 -20.80 -5.03
C ASP A 272 -9.42 -19.34 -4.79
N ALA A 273 -9.71 -18.44 -5.74
CA ALA A 273 -9.41 -17.03 -5.63
C ALA A 273 -10.06 -16.42 -4.39
N ARG A 274 -9.30 -15.57 -3.69
CA ARG A 274 -9.77 -14.74 -2.58
C ARG A 274 -10.30 -15.52 -1.37
N ARG A 275 -9.92 -16.80 -1.25
CA ARG A 275 -10.24 -17.66 -0.10
C ARG A 275 -9.08 -17.70 0.88
N PRO A 276 -9.35 -17.81 2.20
CA PRO A 276 -8.31 -18.01 3.21
C PRO A 276 -7.42 -19.23 2.91
N SER A 277 -6.11 -19.08 3.12
CA SER A 277 -5.13 -20.15 2.97
C SER A 277 -3.87 -19.86 3.79
N ARG A 278 -3.16 -20.92 4.20
CA ARG A 278 -1.80 -20.83 4.77
C ARG A 278 -0.70 -21.11 3.76
N THR A 279 -1.07 -21.47 2.53
CA THR A 279 -0.10 -21.82 1.48
C THR A 279 0.04 -20.75 0.42
N LYS A 280 -0.85 -19.75 0.42
CA LYS A 280 -0.99 -18.74 -0.62
C LYS A 280 -0.61 -17.35 -0.09
N ALA A 281 -0.50 -16.39 -1.00
CA ALA A 281 -0.13 -15.00 -0.73
C ALA A 281 -1.03 -14.04 -1.52
N ILE A 282 -1.08 -12.78 -1.08
CA ILE A 282 -1.46 -11.64 -1.91
C ILE A 282 -0.33 -11.48 -2.92
N GLU A 283 -0.64 -11.53 -4.22
CA GLU A 283 0.35 -11.51 -5.30
C GLU A 283 1.12 -10.20 -5.33
N GLU A 284 0.41 -9.14 -5.00
CA GLU A 284 0.81 -7.77 -5.20
C GLU A 284 2.02 -7.41 -4.34
N LEU A 285 2.03 -7.87 -3.08
CA LEU A 285 3.10 -7.57 -2.13
C LEU A 285 4.44 -8.20 -2.53
N PRO A 286 4.57 -9.53 -2.74
CA PRO A 286 5.81 -10.14 -3.20
C PRO A 286 6.32 -9.52 -4.51
N VAL A 287 5.43 -9.28 -5.48
CA VAL A 287 5.80 -8.68 -6.77
C VAL A 287 6.32 -7.24 -6.60
N ALA A 288 5.66 -6.44 -5.76
CA ALA A 288 6.13 -5.09 -5.42
C ALA A 288 7.52 -5.12 -4.78
N LEU A 289 7.77 -6.05 -3.83
CA LEU A 289 9.09 -6.24 -3.21
C LEU A 289 10.14 -6.69 -4.25
N GLY A 290 9.76 -7.53 -5.21
CA GLY A 290 10.60 -7.88 -6.35
C GLY A 290 11.01 -6.65 -7.17
N PHE A 291 10.07 -5.75 -7.49
CA PHE A 291 10.39 -4.52 -8.21
C PHE A 291 11.18 -3.51 -7.36
N VAL A 292 11.04 -3.50 -6.03
CA VAL A 292 11.95 -2.75 -5.14
C VAL A 292 13.40 -3.22 -5.30
N LEU A 293 13.63 -4.53 -5.38
CA LEU A 293 14.97 -5.09 -5.61
C LEU A 293 15.49 -4.76 -7.02
N VAL A 294 14.69 -5.05 -8.06
CA VAL A 294 15.09 -4.88 -9.46
C VAL A 294 15.37 -3.42 -9.81
N SER A 295 14.63 -2.49 -9.21
CA SER A 295 14.83 -1.05 -9.40
C SER A 295 16.02 -0.49 -8.64
N GLU A 296 16.64 -1.28 -7.76
CA GLU A 296 17.70 -0.83 -6.85
C GLU A 296 17.25 0.36 -5.98
N GLY A 297 15.94 0.43 -5.67
CA GLY A 297 15.34 1.50 -4.88
C GLY A 297 14.95 2.75 -5.67
N ASP A 298 15.08 2.75 -7.00
CA ASP A 298 14.63 3.84 -7.86
C ASP A 298 13.10 3.84 -8.03
N VAL A 299 12.45 4.93 -7.61
CA VAL A 299 10.98 5.05 -7.59
C VAL A 299 10.39 4.91 -8.99
N ARG A 300 10.99 5.56 -9.98
CA ARG A 300 10.49 5.54 -11.36
C ARG A 300 10.50 4.12 -11.93
N ARG A 301 11.62 3.42 -11.81
CA ARG A 301 11.77 2.03 -12.29
C ARG A 301 10.86 1.07 -11.53
N ALA A 302 10.71 1.23 -10.22
CA ALA A 302 9.82 0.38 -9.41
C ALA A 302 8.35 0.54 -9.82
N VAL A 303 7.88 1.78 -9.96
CA VAL A 303 6.51 2.11 -10.38
C VAL A 303 6.24 1.60 -11.80
N LEU A 304 7.18 1.80 -12.74
CA LEU A 304 7.01 1.30 -14.12
C LEU A 304 6.99 -0.23 -14.19
N GLY A 305 7.83 -0.90 -13.39
CA GLY A 305 7.80 -2.36 -13.26
C GLY A 305 6.45 -2.86 -12.76
N GLY A 306 5.95 -2.29 -11.67
CA GLY A 306 4.64 -2.65 -11.11
C GLY A 306 3.48 -2.35 -12.06
N THR A 307 3.51 -1.20 -12.73
CA THR A 307 2.49 -0.79 -13.72
C THR A 307 2.43 -1.78 -14.88
N ASN A 308 3.58 -2.06 -15.50
CA ASN A 308 3.64 -2.89 -16.71
C ASN A 308 3.58 -4.40 -16.45
N TYR A 309 3.71 -4.82 -15.19
CA TYR A 309 3.33 -6.16 -14.75
C TYR A 309 1.84 -6.44 -15.00
N GLY A 310 1.02 -5.39 -14.99
CA GLY A 310 -0.42 -5.48 -15.18
C GLY A 310 -1.12 -6.12 -13.99
N ARG A 311 -2.26 -6.78 -14.23
CA ARG A 311 -3.09 -7.40 -13.18
C ARG A 311 -3.51 -6.34 -12.15
N ASP A 312 -3.20 -6.47 -10.87
CA ASP A 312 -3.51 -5.46 -9.85
C ASP A 312 -2.45 -4.35 -9.84
N ALA A 313 -2.31 -3.66 -10.97
CA ALA A 313 -1.17 -2.82 -11.29
C ALA A 313 -1.04 -1.57 -10.41
N ASP A 314 -2.16 -0.96 -10.02
CA ASP A 314 -2.21 0.15 -9.05
C ASP A 314 -1.61 -0.26 -7.70
N SER A 315 -2.09 -1.35 -7.11
CA SER A 315 -1.62 -1.83 -5.81
C SER A 315 -0.17 -2.29 -5.82
N ILE A 316 0.29 -2.97 -6.87
CA ILE A 316 1.71 -3.35 -7.01
C ILE A 316 2.59 -2.11 -7.11
N ALA A 317 2.25 -1.17 -7.99
CA ALA A 317 3.03 0.04 -8.21
C ALA A 317 3.00 0.96 -6.98
N SER A 318 1.87 1.06 -6.30
CA SER A 318 1.69 1.82 -5.06
C SER A 318 2.57 1.30 -3.93
N MET A 319 2.56 -0.01 -3.67
CA MET A 319 3.42 -0.61 -2.64
C MET A 319 4.91 -0.47 -2.97
N ALA A 320 5.29 -0.68 -4.24
CA ALA A 320 6.67 -0.50 -4.68
C ALA A 320 7.12 0.96 -4.57
N GLY A 321 6.26 1.90 -4.97
CA GLY A 321 6.46 3.35 -4.87
C GLY A 321 6.59 3.81 -3.42
N ALA A 322 5.79 3.27 -2.50
CA ALA A 322 5.87 3.58 -1.07
C ALA A 322 7.25 3.21 -0.48
N ILE A 323 7.73 1.99 -0.75
CA ILE A 323 9.00 1.49 -0.19
C ILE A 323 10.19 2.23 -0.81
N THR A 324 10.22 2.36 -2.14
CA THR A 324 11.28 3.11 -2.83
C THR A 324 11.26 4.60 -2.47
N GLY A 325 10.08 5.17 -2.23
CA GLY A 325 9.89 6.52 -1.71
C GLY A 325 10.42 6.69 -0.29
N ALA A 326 10.24 5.70 0.60
CA ALA A 326 10.92 5.69 1.90
C ALA A 326 12.44 5.67 1.75
N LEU A 327 12.98 4.85 0.85
CA LEU A 327 14.43 4.71 0.66
C LEU A 327 15.07 6.01 0.16
N SER A 328 14.47 6.62 -0.87
CA SER A 328 15.01 7.76 -1.61
C SER A 328 14.58 9.13 -1.08
N GLY A 329 13.50 9.18 -0.31
CA GLY A 329 12.84 10.43 0.12
C GLY A 329 12.06 11.10 -0.99
N ARG A 330 11.37 12.20 -0.66
CA ARG A 330 10.51 12.95 -1.61
C ARG A 330 11.25 13.38 -2.88
N ASP A 331 12.52 13.77 -2.76
CA ASP A 331 13.40 14.13 -3.90
C ASP A 331 13.63 12.97 -4.88
N GLY A 332 13.45 11.72 -4.45
CA GLY A 332 13.56 10.54 -5.31
C GLY A 332 12.29 10.21 -6.09
N VAL A 333 11.15 10.79 -5.72
CA VAL A 333 9.89 10.63 -6.45
C VAL A 333 9.87 11.60 -7.65
N PRO A 334 9.53 11.15 -8.86
CA PRO A 334 9.52 12.02 -10.04
C PRO A 334 8.57 13.23 -9.89
N GLU A 335 9.14 14.43 -9.92
CA GLU A 335 8.42 15.69 -9.68
C GLU A 335 7.34 15.97 -10.73
N ASP A 336 7.62 15.62 -11.98
CA ASP A 336 6.70 15.72 -13.11
C ASP A 336 5.43 14.92 -12.85
N TRP A 337 5.57 13.67 -12.42
CA TRP A 337 4.43 12.81 -12.11
C TRP A 337 3.68 13.28 -10.88
N ALA A 338 4.39 13.60 -9.79
CA ALA A 338 3.76 14.06 -8.55
C ALA A 338 2.91 15.32 -8.77
N THR A 339 3.43 16.28 -9.54
CA THR A 339 2.71 17.54 -9.86
C THR A 339 1.47 17.27 -10.70
N GLU A 340 1.61 16.53 -11.81
CA GLU A 340 0.50 16.28 -12.73
C GLU A 340 -0.62 15.45 -12.06
N ILE A 341 -0.27 14.47 -11.24
CA ILE A 341 -1.23 13.65 -10.49
C ILE A 341 -1.94 14.48 -9.42
N ALA A 342 -1.22 15.32 -8.67
CA ALA A 342 -1.83 16.20 -7.67
C ALA A 342 -2.85 17.16 -8.31
N GLU A 343 -2.52 17.72 -9.48
CA GLU A 343 -3.39 18.61 -10.25
C GLU A 343 -4.62 17.87 -10.80
N ALA A 344 -4.42 16.74 -11.49
CA ALA A 344 -5.49 15.95 -12.08
C ALA A 344 -6.45 15.41 -11.00
N SER A 345 -5.89 14.89 -9.91
CA SER A 345 -6.66 14.36 -8.78
C SER A 345 -7.20 15.43 -7.84
N LYS A 346 -6.82 16.70 -8.00
CA LYS A 346 -7.20 17.82 -7.13
C LYS A 346 -6.97 17.54 -5.65
N THR A 347 -5.83 16.93 -5.33
CA THR A 347 -5.47 16.56 -3.96
C THR A 347 -4.03 16.93 -3.66
N ASP A 348 -3.76 17.31 -2.42
CA ASP A 348 -2.40 17.44 -1.92
C ASP A 348 -1.81 16.04 -1.68
N LEU A 349 -0.64 15.77 -2.25
CA LEU A 349 0.08 14.50 -2.08
C LEU A 349 1.20 14.59 -1.02
N GLU A 350 1.68 15.79 -0.69
CA GLU A 350 2.80 15.97 0.24
C GLU A 350 2.35 16.11 1.69
N GLN A 351 1.26 16.84 1.92
CA GLN A 351 0.76 17.13 3.26
C GLN A 351 0.50 15.86 4.09
N PRO A 352 -0.08 14.77 3.56
CA PRO A 352 -0.23 13.52 4.30
C PRO A 352 1.10 12.99 4.86
N GLY A 353 2.21 13.10 4.11
CA GLY A 353 3.53 12.68 4.59
C GLY A 353 4.08 13.57 5.69
N ARG A 354 3.87 14.90 5.60
CA ARG A 354 4.25 15.84 6.67
C ARG A 354 3.48 15.58 7.97
N VAL A 355 2.18 15.30 7.85
CA VAL A 355 1.33 14.90 8.98
C VAL A 355 1.87 13.64 9.64
N MET A 356 2.15 12.59 8.85
CA MET A 356 2.67 11.34 9.39
C MET A 356 4.05 11.47 10.03
N ALA A 357 4.92 12.34 9.50
CA ALA A 357 6.20 12.65 10.14
C ALA A 357 6.00 13.27 11.54
N SER A 358 5.05 14.20 11.69
CA SER A 358 4.69 14.76 13.00
C SER A 358 4.12 13.70 13.94
N VAL A 359 3.22 12.85 13.43
CA VAL A 359 2.62 11.75 14.21
C VAL A 359 3.70 10.81 14.73
N ALA A 360 4.63 10.37 13.87
CA ALA A 360 5.70 9.45 14.25
C ALA A 360 6.59 10.00 15.40
N VAL A 361 6.86 11.31 15.41
CA VAL A 361 7.59 11.95 16.52
C VAL A 361 6.80 11.88 17.84
N GLU A 362 5.50 12.15 17.81
CA GLU A 362 4.64 12.09 18.99
C GLU A 362 4.48 10.67 19.54
N LEU A 363 4.35 9.68 18.65
CA LEU A 363 4.27 8.26 19.02
C LEU A 363 5.55 7.80 19.71
N ARG A 364 6.71 8.07 19.11
CA ARG A 364 8.02 7.79 19.72
C ARG A 364 8.12 8.38 21.13
N ASP A 365 7.69 9.62 21.32
CA ASP A 365 7.74 10.29 22.61
C ASP A 365 6.77 9.66 23.63
N ALA A 366 5.59 9.23 23.18
CA ALA A 366 4.64 8.50 24.00
C ALA A 366 5.18 7.12 24.43
N ASP A 367 5.82 6.40 23.52
CA ASP A 367 6.45 5.11 23.78
C ASP A 367 7.63 5.22 24.74
N ALA A 368 8.51 6.21 24.55
CA ALA A 368 9.62 6.47 25.46
C ALA A 368 9.12 6.71 26.89
N ARG A 369 8.05 7.52 27.04
CA ARG A 369 7.42 7.74 28.35
C ARG A 369 6.79 6.47 28.92
N ARG A 370 6.12 5.66 28.09
CA ARG A 370 5.52 4.38 28.51
C ARG A 370 6.58 3.40 28.98
N TRP A 371 7.68 3.28 28.25
CA TRP A 371 8.78 2.39 28.57
C TRP A 371 9.50 2.80 29.86
N ALA A 372 9.78 4.10 30.03
CA ALA A 372 10.36 4.63 31.26
C ALA A 372 9.49 4.28 32.49
N ARG A 373 8.17 4.54 32.44
CA ARG A 373 7.25 4.18 33.52
C ARG A 373 7.27 2.68 33.84
N ARG A 374 7.33 1.82 32.81
CA ARG A 374 7.38 0.37 33.00
C ARG A 374 8.68 -0.05 33.69
N ASN A 375 9.81 0.53 33.31
CA ASN A 375 11.11 0.23 33.93
C ASN A 375 11.15 0.66 35.39
N ASP A 376 10.66 1.86 35.73
CA ASP A 376 10.59 2.34 37.12
C ASP A 376 9.81 1.36 38.02
N VAL A 377 8.68 0.86 37.53
CA VAL A 377 7.87 -0.16 38.23
C VAL A 377 8.63 -1.47 38.35
N LEU A 378 9.25 -1.94 37.27
CA LEU A 378 9.98 -3.21 37.26
C LEU A 378 11.18 -3.18 38.20
N GLU A 379 11.94 -2.08 38.23
CA GLU A 379 13.06 -1.87 39.18
C GLU A 379 12.60 -1.91 40.63
N THR A 380 11.38 -1.46 40.92
CA THR A 380 10.80 -1.53 42.27
C THR A 380 10.42 -2.97 42.62
N LEU A 381 9.94 -3.75 41.65
CA LEU A 381 9.54 -5.16 41.84
C LEU A 381 10.73 -6.12 41.92
N THR A 382 11.91 -5.72 41.42
CA THR A 382 13.12 -6.56 41.40
C THR A 382 14.13 -6.24 42.51
N ARG A 383 13.81 -5.28 43.38
CA ARG A 383 14.50 -5.02 44.66
C ARG A 383 13.83 -5.80 45.77
#